data_AF-A0A539E7J8-F1
#
_entry.id   AF-A0A539E7J8-F1
#
_cell.length_a   1.000
_cell.length_b   1.000
_cell.length_c   1.000
_cell.angle_alpha   90.00
_cell.angle_beta   90.00
_cell.angle_gamma   90.00
#
_symmetry.space_group_name_H-M   'P 1'
#
loop_
_entity.id
_entity.type
_entity.pdbx_description
1 polymer ?
#
loop_
_entity_poly.entity_id
_entity_poly.type
_entity_poly.pdbx_seq_one_letter_code
_entity_poly.pdbx_strand_id
1 'polypeptide(L)'
;MLLNAGAIAIFGPGAQPVAAKFISVSAGSAAILLAGLLAARLARNLVTAPVANVAGLLAAALVAVNPAFGVNATSGLETTLFAALLIGLALAAQAEQDAGRNRWAAPLAASLVICRPEGILFVALLGAGFLLPASRESGCLPAGSRRRVVSWVMAGVAALVAQSLFRFLVYDGQFLPNTYFAKAGGFFHLDALSSIGSAAMVAFLGLV
;
A
#
# COMPACT_ATOMS: atom_id res chain seq x y z
N MET A 1 10.77 -7.11 -4.41
CA MET A 1 12.14 -7.50 -4.80
C MET A 1 12.73 -8.56 -3.87
N LEU A 2 12.71 -8.37 -2.54
CA LEU A 2 13.23 -9.38 -1.58
C LEU A 2 12.47 -10.72 -1.59
N LEU A 3 11.13 -10.70 -1.73
CA LEU A 3 10.34 -11.94 -1.85
C LEU A 3 10.68 -12.74 -3.11
N ASN A 4 10.93 -12.04 -4.23
CA ASN A 4 11.39 -12.67 -5.46
C ASN A 4 12.85 -13.15 -5.35
N ALA A 5 13.70 -12.48 -4.57
CA ALA A 5 15.07 -12.94 -4.34
C ALA A 5 15.10 -14.32 -3.67
N GLY A 6 14.17 -14.60 -2.75
CA GLY A 6 14.02 -15.95 -2.18
C GLY A 6 13.64 -17.00 -3.22
N ALA A 7 12.67 -16.69 -4.10
CA ALA A 7 12.28 -17.59 -5.19
C ALA A 7 13.43 -17.83 -6.18
N ILE A 8 14.20 -16.79 -6.52
CA ILE A 8 15.38 -16.90 -7.38
C ILE A 8 16.47 -17.76 -6.73
N ALA A 9 16.71 -17.59 -5.42
CA ALA A 9 17.71 -18.36 -4.70
C ALA A 9 17.39 -19.86 -4.67
N ILE A 10 16.10 -20.23 -4.63
CA ILE A 10 15.65 -21.63 -4.54
C ILE A 10 15.47 -22.28 -5.92
N PHE A 11 14.87 -21.56 -6.87
CA PHE A 11 14.42 -22.12 -8.16
C PHE A 11 15.16 -21.56 -9.38
N GLY A 12 16.11 -20.65 -9.17
CA GLY A 12 16.89 -19.99 -10.21
C GLY A 12 16.19 -18.79 -10.88
N PRO A 13 16.90 -18.06 -11.76
CA PRO A 13 16.41 -16.81 -12.35
C PRO A 13 15.13 -16.96 -13.18
N GLY A 14 14.93 -18.10 -13.83
CA GLY A 14 13.75 -18.37 -14.66
C GLY A 14 12.43 -18.40 -13.90
N ALA A 15 12.46 -18.60 -12.58
CA ALA A 15 11.26 -18.62 -11.74
C ALA A 15 10.73 -17.21 -11.41
N GLN A 16 11.53 -16.16 -11.62
CA GLN A 16 11.19 -14.79 -11.22
C GLN A 16 9.83 -14.28 -11.77
N PRO A 17 9.51 -14.42 -13.08
CA PRO A 17 8.26 -13.88 -13.62
C PRO A 17 7.03 -14.60 -13.06
N VAL A 18 7.14 -15.90 -12.85
CA VAL A 18 6.06 -16.74 -12.31
C VAL A 18 5.82 -16.40 -10.84
N ALA A 19 6.89 -16.32 -10.04
CA ALA A 19 6.81 -15.95 -8.63
C ALA A 19 6.21 -14.55 -8.44
N ALA A 20 6.65 -13.57 -9.24
CA ALA A 20 6.14 -12.20 -9.17
C ALA A 20 4.63 -12.13 -9.47
N LYS A 21 4.17 -12.82 -10.52
CA LYS A 21 2.74 -12.90 -10.86
C LYS A 21 1.94 -13.58 -9.77
N PHE A 22 2.44 -14.71 -9.24
CA PHE A 22 1.76 -15.44 -8.18
C PHE A 22 1.58 -14.59 -6.92
N ILE A 23 2.64 -13.90 -6.48
CA ILE A 23 2.60 -12.98 -5.34
C ILE A 23 1.60 -11.84 -5.60
N SER A 24 1.65 -11.24 -6.79
CA SER A 24 0.79 -10.10 -7.14
C SER A 24 -0.70 -10.47 -7.21
N VAL A 25 -1.05 -11.64 -7.79
CA VAL A 25 -2.43 -12.15 -7.84
C VAL A 25 -2.92 -12.53 -6.43
N SER A 26 -2.08 -13.20 -5.64
CA SER A 26 -2.42 -13.58 -4.26
C SER A 26 -2.68 -12.34 -3.40
N ALA A 27 -1.80 -11.34 -3.50
CA ALA A 27 -1.97 -10.07 -2.82
C ALA A 27 -3.19 -9.29 -3.32
N GLY A 28 -3.46 -9.29 -4.62
CA GLY A 28 -4.66 -8.67 -5.19
C GLY A 28 -5.95 -9.29 -4.65
N SER A 29 -5.98 -10.62 -4.57
CA SER A 29 -7.09 -11.37 -3.97
C SER A 29 -7.27 -11.02 -2.49
N ALA A 30 -6.17 -10.96 -1.73
CA ALA A 30 -6.20 -10.53 -0.34
C ALA A 30 -6.72 -9.10 -0.19
N ALA A 31 -6.27 -8.15 -1.02
CA ALA A 31 -6.74 -6.77 -1.01
C ALA A 31 -8.25 -6.66 -1.28
N ILE A 32 -8.81 -7.45 -2.21
CA ILE A 32 -10.27 -7.50 -2.47
C ILE A 32 -11.03 -7.94 -1.22
N LEU A 33 -10.59 -9.03 -0.59
CA LEU A 33 -11.22 -9.56 0.63
C LEU A 33 -11.13 -8.55 1.78
N LEU A 34 -9.95 -7.97 2.00
CA LEU A 34 -9.71 -6.99 3.04
C LEU A 34 -10.52 -5.71 2.81
N ALA A 35 -10.70 -5.27 1.55
CA ALA A 35 -11.54 -4.12 1.21
C ALA A 35 -12.99 -4.35 1.63
N GLY A 36 -13.53 -5.53 1.32
CA GLY A 36 -14.89 -5.90 1.73
C GLY A 36 -15.04 -5.98 3.25
N LEU A 37 -14.06 -6.56 3.95
CA LEU A 37 -14.06 -6.61 5.42
C LEU A 37 -13.99 -5.22 6.05
N LEU A 38 -13.16 -4.33 5.53
CA LEU A 38 -13.05 -2.95 6.00
C LEU A 38 -14.35 -2.18 5.77
N ALA A 39 -14.94 -2.28 4.58
CA ALA A 39 -16.22 -1.65 4.27
C ALA A 39 -17.35 -2.16 5.15
N ALA A 40 -17.47 -3.48 5.35
CA ALA A 40 -18.47 -4.05 6.25
C ALA A 40 -18.27 -3.55 7.69
N ARG A 41 -17.03 -3.50 8.17
CA ARG A 41 -16.74 -3.03 9.54
C ARG A 41 -17.11 -1.55 9.72
N LEU A 42 -16.77 -0.71 8.75
CA LEU A 42 -17.13 0.71 8.77
C LEU A 42 -18.65 0.91 8.71
N ALA A 43 -19.35 0.14 7.88
CA ALA A 43 -20.80 0.21 7.73
C ALA A 43 -21.55 -0.23 8.99
N ARG A 44 -21.02 -1.16 9.80
CA ARG A 44 -21.64 -1.60 11.06
C ARG A 44 -21.82 -0.48 12.09
N ASN A 45 -21.06 0.61 11.97
CA ASN A 45 -21.24 1.78 12.83
C ASN A 45 -22.43 2.67 12.41
N LEU A 46 -23.02 2.41 11.24
CA LEU A 46 -24.07 3.24 10.63
C LEU A 46 -25.37 2.47 10.37
N VAL A 47 -25.28 1.16 10.08
CA VAL A 47 -26.41 0.32 9.68
C VAL A 47 -26.37 -1.05 10.37
N THR A 48 -27.44 -1.82 10.23
CA THR A 48 -27.54 -3.17 10.79
C THR A 48 -26.52 -4.13 10.17
N ALA A 49 -26.14 -5.17 10.93
CA ALA A 49 -25.17 -6.18 10.50
C ALA A 49 -25.42 -6.80 9.10
N PRO A 50 -26.65 -7.20 8.72
CA PRO A 50 -26.88 -7.75 7.38
C PRO A 50 -26.62 -6.72 6.27
N VAL A 51 -27.06 -5.48 6.45
CA VAL A 51 -26.84 -4.40 5.47
C VAL A 51 -25.35 -4.06 5.35
N ALA A 52 -24.64 -4.04 6.47
CA ALA A 52 -23.19 -3.84 6.48
C ALA A 52 -22.43 -4.95 5.75
N ASN A 53 -22.85 -6.21 5.90
CA ASN A 53 -22.23 -7.33 5.18
C ASN A 53 -22.46 -7.22 3.67
N VAL A 54 -23.67 -6.79 3.24
CA VAL A 54 -23.95 -6.51 1.82
C VAL A 54 -23.06 -5.38 1.31
N ALA A 55 -22.91 -4.29 2.06
CA ALA A 55 -22.00 -3.21 1.69
C ALA A 55 -20.55 -3.69 1.53
N GLY A 56 -20.08 -4.59 2.40
CA GLY A 56 -18.78 -5.22 2.27
C GLY A 56 -18.64 -6.07 1.01
N LEU A 57 -19.63 -6.90 0.71
CA LEU A 57 -19.65 -7.71 -0.52
C LEU A 57 -19.65 -6.83 -1.78
N LEU A 58 -20.43 -5.76 -1.79
CA LEU A 58 -20.46 -4.79 -2.89
C LEU A 58 -19.11 -4.08 -3.05
N ALA A 59 -18.47 -3.67 -1.96
CA ALA A 59 -17.14 -3.06 -2.01
C ALA A 59 -16.10 -4.03 -2.59
N ALA A 60 -16.09 -5.30 -2.14
CA ALA A 60 -15.20 -6.32 -2.69
C ALA A 60 -15.49 -6.56 -4.19
N ALA A 61 -16.76 -6.67 -4.58
CA ALA A 61 -17.16 -6.85 -5.97
C ALA A 61 -16.71 -5.67 -6.85
N LEU A 62 -16.90 -4.42 -6.40
CA LEU A 62 -16.48 -3.21 -7.12
C LEU A 62 -14.95 -3.18 -7.34
N VAL A 63 -14.15 -3.59 -6.35
CA VAL A 63 -12.69 -3.71 -6.53
C VAL A 63 -12.36 -4.85 -7.49
N ALA A 64 -13.02 -5.99 -7.38
CA ALA A 64 -12.77 -7.17 -8.21
C ALA A 64 -13.06 -6.92 -9.70
N VAL A 65 -14.12 -6.16 -10.01
CA VAL A 65 -14.47 -5.83 -11.41
C VAL A 65 -13.73 -4.61 -11.95
N ASN A 66 -12.92 -3.92 -11.14
CA ASN A 66 -12.17 -2.76 -11.59
C ASN A 66 -11.02 -3.19 -12.52
N PRO A 67 -11.04 -2.81 -13.81
CA PRO A 67 -10.04 -3.24 -14.77
C PRO A 67 -8.63 -2.73 -14.43
N ALA A 68 -8.51 -1.52 -13.89
CA ALA A 68 -7.22 -0.98 -13.46
C ALA A 68 -6.63 -1.79 -12.31
N PHE A 69 -7.48 -2.32 -11.42
CA PHE A 69 -7.02 -3.23 -10.37
C PHE A 69 -6.58 -4.59 -10.94
N GLY A 70 -7.33 -5.14 -11.89
CA GLY A 70 -6.99 -6.39 -12.59
C GLY A 70 -5.64 -6.34 -13.32
N VAL A 71 -5.35 -5.23 -14.02
CA VAL A 71 -4.05 -5.02 -14.66
C VAL A 71 -2.92 -4.97 -13.63
N ASN A 72 -3.11 -4.25 -12.53
CA ASN A 72 -2.12 -4.19 -11.46
C ASN A 72 -1.88 -5.58 -10.82
N ALA A 73 -2.92 -6.38 -10.61
CA ALA A 73 -2.82 -7.72 -10.03
C ALA A 73 -2.10 -8.74 -10.92
N THR A 74 -2.10 -8.54 -12.24
CA THR A 74 -1.52 -9.49 -13.21
C THR A 74 -0.16 -9.06 -13.73
N SER A 75 0.21 -7.80 -13.55
CA SER A 75 1.51 -7.23 -13.98
C SER A 75 2.72 -7.77 -13.21
N GLY A 76 2.52 -8.43 -12.07
CA GLY A 76 3.62 -8.87 -11.20
C GLY A 76 4.27 -7.72 -10.42
N LEU A 77 3.64 -6.55 -10.39
CA LEU A 77 4.09 -5.38 -9.64
C LEU A 77 3.65 -5.48 -8.17
N GLU A 78 4.36 -4.75 -7.32
CA GLU A 78 4.12 -4.69 -5.87
C GLU A 78 2.90 -3.85 -5.49
N THR A 79 2.23 -3.22 -6.46
CA THR A 79 1.06 -2.35 -6.23
C THR A 79 -0.08 -3.04 -5.49
N THR A 80 -0.40 -4.29 -5.82
CA THR A 80 -1.47 -5.04 -5.13
C THR A 80 -1.06 -5.49 -3.73
N LEU A 81 0.22 -5.82 -3.52
CA LEU A 81 0.78 -6.07 -2.20
C LEU A 81 0.72 -4.83 -1.33
N PHE A 82 1.10 -3.68 -1.88
CA PHE A 82 1.01 -2.39 -1.20
C PHE A 82 -0.44 -2.07 -0.81
N ALA A 83 -1.41 -2.27 -1.72
CA ALA A 83 -2.82 -2.07 -1.43
C ALA A 83 -3.32 -3.01 -0.31
N ALA A 84 -2.96 -4.30 -0.36
CA ALA A 84 -3.32 -5.28 0.68
C ALA A 84 -2.76 -4.88 2.05
N LEU A 85 -1.48 -4.49 2.11
CA LEU A 85 -0.82 -4.04 3.34
C LEU A 85 -1.46 -2.76 3.89
N LEU A 86 -1.84 -1.81 3.02
CA LEU A 86 -2.49 -0.56 3.44
C LEU A 86 -3.87 -0.82 4.06
N ILE A 87 -4.70 -1.62 3.41
CA ILE A 87 -6.04 -1.96 3.92
C ILE A 87 -5.91 -2.81 5.19
N GLY A 88 -4.97 -3.76 5.19
CA GLY A 88 -4.64 -4.58 6.37
C GLY A 88 -4.19 -3.72 7.56
N LEU A 89 -3.35 -2.71 7.32
CA LEU A 89 -2.93 -1.74 8.34
C LEU A 89 -4.14 -0.99 8.92
N ALA A 90 -5.05 -0.49 8.08
CA ALA A 90 -6.25 0.19 8.53
C ALA A 90 -7.12 -0.72 9.43
N LEU A 91 -7.36 -1.97 9.00
CA LEU A 91 -8.09 -2.97 9.78
C LEU A 91 -7.41 -3.32 11.11
N ALA A 92 -6.08 -3.53 11.08
CA ALA A 92 -5.29 -3.84 12.26
C ALA A 92 -5.31 -2.66 13.24
N ALA A 93 -5.10 -1.43 12.75
CA ALA A 93 -5.14 -0.22 13.56
C ALA A 93 -6.50 -0.05 14.24
N GLN A 94 -7.62 -0.24 13.52
CA GLN A 94 -8.96 -0.22 14.13
C GLN A 94 -9.13 -1.31 15.19
N ALA A 95 -8.75 -2.55 14.87
CA ALA A 95 -8.84 -3.67 15.81
C ALA A 95 -7.99 -3.46 17.06
N GLU A 96 -6.83 -2.82 16.94
CA GLU A 96 -6.05 -2.38 18.09
C GLU A 96 -6.88 -1.43 18.92
N GLN A 97 -7.40 -0.34 18.35
CA GLN A 97 -8.17 0.65 19.11
C GLN A 97 -9.35 0.05 19.88
N ASP A 98 -10.09 -0.87 19.25
CA ASP A 98 -11.29 -1.48 19.84
C ASP A 98 -10.95 -2.47 20.96
N ALA A 99 -9.98 -3.38 20.75
CA ALA A 99 -9.79 -4.54 21.62
C ALA A 99 -8.51 -4.51 22.47
N GLY A 100 -7.60 -3.55 22.25
CA GLY A 100 -6.38 -3.42 23.06
C GLY A 100 -5.28 -4.45 22.80
N ARG A 101 -5.56 -5.53 22.07
CA ARG A 101 -4.72 -6.75 22.02
C ARG A 101 -4.05 -7.04 20.69
N ASN A 102 -4.53 -6.44 19.61
CA ASN A 102 -3.89 -6.62 18.31
C ASN A 102 -2.51 -5.90 18.34
N ARG A 103 -1.48 -6.49 17.70
CA ARG A 103 -0.14 -5.88 17.57
C ARG A 103 0.35 -5.91 16.11
N TRP A 104 -0.57 -6.15 15.18
CA TRP A 104 -0.26 -6.27 13.77
C TRP A 104 -0.10 -4.91 13.07
N ALA A 105 -0.56 -3.78 13.66
CA ALA A 105 -0.45 -2.49 13.00
C ALA A 105 1.01 -2.06 12.80
N ALA A 106 1.89 -2.28 13.78
CA ALA A 106 3.31 -1.94 13.68
C ALA A 106 4.06 -2.72 12.59
N PRO A 107 4.05 -4.06 12.56
CA PRO A 107 4.70 -4.80 11.48
C PRO A 107 4.08 -4.50 10.12
N LEU A 108 2.76 -4.31 10.01
CA LEU A 108 2.13 -3.94 8.74
C LEU A 108 2.55 -2.55 8.25
N ALA A 109 2.67 -1.56 9.16
CA ALA A 109 3.17 -0.23 8.81
C ALA A 109 4.61 -0.30 8.30
N ALA A 110 5.48 -1.05 8.98
CA ALA A 110 6.86 -1.27 8.54
C ALA A 110 6.91 -1.99 7.18
N SER A 111 6.14 -3.07 6.99
CA SER A 111 6.07 -3.79 5.71
C SER A 111 5.55 -2.93 4.57
N LEU A 112 4.57 -2.04 4.83
CA LEU A 112 4.04 -1.11 3.84
C LEU A 112 5.12 -0.15 3.34
N VAL A 113 5.91 0.43 4.25
CA VAL A 113 7.01 1.34 3.92
C VAL A 113 8.17 0.62 3.22
N ILE A 114 8.52 -0.58 3.67
CA ILE A 114 9.55 -1.41 3.01
C ILE A 114 9.12 -1.75 1.57
N CYS A 115 7.84 -2.05 1.37
CA CYS A 115 7.29 -2.32 0.05
C CYS A 115 7.41 -1.08 -0.84
N ARG A 116 6.97 0.09 -0.36
CA ARG A 116 7.12 1.35 -1.08
C ARG A 116 7.31 2.52 -0.10
N PRO A 117 8.34 3.36 -0.27
CA PRO A 117 8.69 4.41 0.70
C PRO A 117 7.57 5.45 0.89
N GLU A 118 6.77 5.72 -0.13
CA GLU A 118 5.56 6.57 -0.06
C GLU A 118 4.48 6.02 0.88
N GLY A 119 4.57 4.74 1.27
CA GLY A 119 3.76 4.14 2.33
C GLY A 119 3.79 4.95 3.63
N ILE A 120 4.90 5.67 3.90
CA ILE A 120 5.00 6.53 5.08
C ILE A 120 3.94 7.63 5.10
N LEU A 121 3.50 8.13 3.94
CA LEU A 121 2.46 9.16 3.86
C LEU A 121 1.12 8.61 4.34
N PHE A 122 0.80 7.37 3.97
CA PHE A 122 -0.42 6.70 4.42
C PHE A 122 -0.36 6.33 5.90
N VAL A 123 0.80 5.89 6.39
CA VAL A 123 1.03 5.67 7.82
C VAL A 123 0.82 6.98 8.59
N ALA A 124 1.43 8.08 8.15
CA ALA A 124 1.26 9.38 8.79
C ALA A 124 -0.19 9.87 8.74
N LEU A 125 -0.87 9.73 7.60
CA LEU A 125 -2.26 10.15 7.42
C LEU A 125 -3.22 9.35 8.32
N LEU A 126 -3.10 8.02 8.34
CA LEU A 126 -3.87 7.19 9.25
C LEU A 126 -3.55 7.55 10.71
N GLY A 127 -2.28 7.79 11.01
CA GLY A 127 -1.81 8.10 12.38
C GLY A 127 -2.40 9.40 12.87
N ALA A 128 -2.35 10.44 12.03
CA ALA A 128 -3.01 11.70 12.26
C ALA A 128 -4.53 11.49 12.45
N GLY A 129 -5.20 10.71 11.60
CA GLY A 129 -6.63 10.42 11.74
C GLY A 129 -7.02 9.79 13.08
N PHE A 130 -6.16 8.94 13.66
CA PHE A 130 -6.39 8.35 15.00
C PHE A 130 -5.96 9.24 16.17
N LEU A 131 -5.01 10.16 15.96
CA LEU A 131 -4.51 11.08 16.98
C LEU A 131 -5.29 12.39 17.05
N LEU A 132 -5.86 12.82 15.94
CA LEU A 132 -6.71 13.99 15.90
C LEU A 132 -7.94 13.70 16.75
N PRO A 133 -8.28 14.60 17.70
CA PRO A 133 -9.52 14.51 18.41
C PRO A 133 -10.63 14.81 17.40
N ALA A 134 -11.09 13.77 16.69
CA ALA A 134 -12.41 13.82 16.10
C ALA A 134 -13.35 14.20 17.24
N SER A 135 -14.18 15.21 17.00
CA SER A 135 -15.20 15.76 17.90
C SER A 135 -16.10 14.67 18.48
N ARG A 136 -15.57 13.90 19.42
CA ARG A 136 -16.27 12.86 20.14
C ARG A 136 -16.94 13.56 21.30
N GLU A 137 -18.25 13.74 21.17
CA GLU A 137 -19.20 14.00 22.26
C GLU A 137 -19.15 12.94 23.37
N SER A 138 -18.22 11.98 23.35
CA SER A 138 -18.10 10.95 24.36
C SER A 138 -16.64 10.54 24.54
N GLY A 139 -16.00 11.13 25.55
CA GLY A 139 -14.93 10.51 26.33
C GLY A 139 -13.56 10.43 25.65
N CYS A 140 -12.55 10.90 26.39
CA CYS A 140 -11.12 10.79 26.11
C CYS A 140 -10.74 9.46 25.45
N LEU A 141 -9.85 9.52 24.44
CA LEU A 141 -9.19 8.33 23.90
C LEU A 141 -8.64 7.46 25.06
N PRO A 142 -8.80 6.12 25.02
CA PRO A 142 -8.23 5.25 26.04
C PRO A 142 -6.73 5.57 26.20
N ALA A 143 -6.23 5.68 27.43
CA ALA A 143 -4.87 6.15 27.73
C ALA A 143 -3.75 5.37 26.99
N GLY A 144 -4.02 4.15 26.51
CA GLY A 144 -3.10 3.35 25.70
C GLY A 144 -3.21 3.53 24.17
N SER A 145 -4.18 4.28 23.66
CA SER A 145 -4.43 4.49 22.22
C SER A 145 -3.28 5.25 21.55
N ARG A 146 -2.86 6.38 22.14
CA ARG A 146 -1.78 7.22 21.62
C ARG A 146 -0.46 6.47 21.50
N ARG A 147 -0.09 5.70 22.54
CA ARG A 147 1.15 4.91 22.56
C ARG A 147 1.18 3.89 21.41
N ARG A 148 0.04 3.28 21.10
CA ARG A 148 -0.08 2.32 20.00
C ARG A 148 0.07 3.00 18.65
N VAL A 149 -0.61 4.13 18.46
CA VAL A 149 -0.44 4.93 17.23
C VAL A 149 1.01 5.34 17.01
N VAL A 150 1.64 5.89 18.06
CA VAL A 150 3.06 6.24 18.01
C VAL A 150 3.91 5.00 17.69
N SER A 151 3.62 3.84 18.29
CA SER A 151 4.39 2.61 18.03
C SER A 151 4.45 2.23 16.55
N TRP A 152 3.31 2.22 15.86
CA TRP A 152 3.31 1.81 14.45
C TRP A 152 3.72 2.92 13.49
N VAL A 153 3.51 4.19 13.85
CA VAL A 153 4.13 5.32 13.11
C VAL A 153 5.65 5.23 13.22
N MET A 154 6.19 5.01 14.42
CA MET A 154 7.62 4.83 14.62
C MET A 154 8.17 3.60 13.91
N ALA A 155 7.40 2.52 13.81
CA ALA A 155 7.79 1.36 13.01
C ALA A 155 7.90 1.71 11.51
N GLY A 156 6.96 2.50 10.97
CA GLY A 156 7.04 3.01 9.59
C GLY A 156 8.23 3.94 9.37
N VAL A 157 8.48 4.87 10.30
CA VAL A 157 9.65 5.77 10.24
C VAL A 157 10.95 4.98 10.32
N ALA A 158 11.06 4.01 11.22
CA ALA A 158 12.22 3.15 11.35
C ALA A 158 12.48 2.36 10.06
N ALA A 159 11.43 1.84 9.42
CA ALA A 159 11.52 1.18 8.12
C ALA A 159 12.02 2.12 7.01
N LEU A 160 11.51 3.35 6.94
CA LEU A 160 11.95 4.35 5.96
C LEU A 160 13.44 4.68 6.15
N VAL A 161 13.85 4.94 7.41
CA VAL A 161 15.24 5.24 7.76
C VAL A 161 16.14 4.06 7.43
N ALA A 162 15.76 2.83 7.81
CA ALA A 162 16.52 1.63 7.49
C ALA A 162 16.68 1.44 5.98
N GLN A 163 15.63 1.63 5.19
CA GLN A 163 15.67 1.55 3.73
C GLN A 163 16.58 2.62 3.13
N SER A 164 16.51 3.85 3.64
CA SER A 164 17.32 4.98 3.17
C SER A 164 18.80 4.81 3.53
N LEU A 165 19.08 4.32 4.73
CA LEU A 165 20.44 3.99 5.18
C LEU A 165 21.01 2.82 4.41
N PHE A 166 20.24 1.76 4.20
CA PHE A 166 20.68 0.62 3.38
C PHE A 166 21.04 1.07 1.97
N ARG A 167 20.19 1.91 1.36
CA ARG A 167 20.46 2.50 0.06
C ARG A 167 21.76 3.32 0.06
N PHE A 168 21.92 4.21 1.04
CA PHE A 168 23.09 5.07 1.15
C PHE A 168 24.38 4.25 1.36
N LEU A 169 24.36 3.27 2.26
CA LEU A 169 25.57 2.53 2.65
C LEU A 169 25.96 1.44 1.65
N VAL A 170 24.98 0.79 1.00
CA VAL A 170 25.22 -0.43 0.21
C VAL A 170 24.97 -0.24 -1.27
N TYR A 171 24.09 0.69 -1.67
CA TYR A 171 23.59 0.73 -3.04
C TYR A 171 24.25 1.82 -3.90
N ASP A 172 23.94 3.09 -3.66
CA ASP A 172 24.35 4.19 -4.56
C ASP A 172 24.98 5.38 -3.84
N GLY A 173 25.16 5.34 -2.52
CA GLY A 173 25.77 6.45 -1.78
C GLY A 173 24.89 7.70 -1.70
N GLN A 174 23.62 7.62 -2.09
CA GLN A 174 22.71 8.77 -2.19
C GLN A 174 21.46 8.56 -1.35
N PHE A 175 21.06 9.59 -0.61
CA PHE A 175 19.84 9.56 0.21
C PHE A 175 18.56 9.65 -0.63
N LEU A 176 18.62 10.40 -1.72
CA LEU A 176 17.49 10.59 -2.63
C LEU A 176 17.70 9.73 -3.87
N PRO A 177 16.62 9.13 -4.42
CA PRO A 177 16.71 8.49 -5.72
C PRO A 177 17.26 9.49 -6.73
N ASN A 178 18.32 9.04 -7.42
CA ASN A 178 18.90 9.78 -8.52
C ASN A 178 17.75 10.25 -9.42
N THR A 179 17.59 11.58 -9.53
CA THR A 179 16.36 12.15 -10.10
C THR A 179 16.16 11.57 -11.50
N TYR A 180 14.89 11.37 -11.89
CA TYR A 180 14.55 10.97 -13.26
C TYR A 180 15.34 11.80 -14.30
N PHE A 181 15.56 13.08 -14.01
CA PHE A 181 16.37 14.02 -14.80
C PHE A 181 17.83 13.59 -15.01
N ALA A 182 18.46 12.90 -14.06
CA ALA A 182 19.81 12.35 -14.24
C ALA A 182 19.83 11.11 -15.15
N LYS A 183 18.72 10.36 -15.23
CA LYS A 183 18.57 9.19 -16.13
C LYS A 183 17.97 9.53 -17.50
N ALA A 184 17.24 10.63 -17.60
CA ALA A 184 16.59 11.09 -18.84
C ALA A 184 17.41 12.14 -19.62
N GLY A 185 18.69 12.34 -19.29
CA GLY A 185 19.58 13.23 -20.05
C GLY A 185 19.52 14.72 -19.70
N GLY A 186 18.93 15.10 -18.55
CA GLY A 186 18.91 16.48 -18.06
C GLY A 186 17.61 17.25 -18.34
N PHE A 187 17.42 18.35 -17.61
CA PHE A 187 16.19 19.15 -17.48
C PHE A 187 15.64 19.74 -18.80
N PHE A 188 16.39 19.68 -19.90
CA PHE A 188 16.10 20.37 -21.17
C PHE A 188 15.78 19.44 -22.36
N HIS A 189 15.75 18.11 -22.17
CA HIS A 189 15.33 17.23 -23.27
C HIS A 189 13.81 17.26 -23.46
N LEU A 190 13.38 17.93 -24.52
CA LEU A 190 11.98 18.04 -24.99
C LEU A 190 11.38 16.70 -25.49
N ASP A 191 12.04 15.57 -25.27
CA ASP A 191 11.59 14.23 -25.65
C ASP A 191 10.39 13.71 -24.83
N ALA A 192 10.09 14.38 -23.71
CA ALA A 192 8.85 14.13 -22.97
C ALA A 192 7.61 14.57 -23.77
N LEU A 193 7.71 15.64 -24.57
CA LEU A 193 6.60 16.13 -25.40
C LEU A 193 6.34 15.25 -26.62
N SER A 194 7.38 14.65 -27.22
CA SER A 194 7.22 13.67 -28.31
C SER A 194 6.58 12.37 -27.82
N SER A 195 6.86 11.98 -26.58
CA SER A 195 6.23 10.82 -25.92
C SER A 195 4.74 11.07 -25.59
N ILE A 196 4.39 12.29 -25.15
CA ILE A 196 2.98 12.69 -24.92
C ILE A 196 2.24 12.84 -26.26
N GLY A 197 2.88 13.41 -27.28
CA GLY A 197 2.32 13.57 -28.62
C GLY A 197 2.03 12.23 -29.29
N SER A 198 2.93 11.26 -29.19
CA SER A 198 2.72 9.91 -29.74
C SER A 198 1.64 9.13 -28.99
N ALA A 199 1.59 9.21 -27.65
CA ALA A 199 0.53 8.58 -26.87
C ALA A 199 -0.86 9.19 -27.14
N ALA A 200 -0.94 10.53 -27.27
CA ALA A 200 -2.17 11.22 -27.64
C ALA A 200 -2.61 10.90 -29.07
N MET A 201 -1.66 10.76 -30.00
CA MET A 201 -1.94 10.42 -31.39
C MET A 201 -2.41 8.97 -31.55
N VAL A 202 -1.86 8.01 -30.79
CA VAL A 202 -2.34 6.62 -30.74
C VAL A 202 -3.75 6.54 -30.15
N ALA A 203 -4.03 7.31 -29.09
CA ALA A 203 -5.38 7.39 -28.51
C ALA A 203 -6.40 8.05 -29.47
N PHE A 204 -5.98 9.05 -30.26
CA PHE A 204 -6.84 9.75 -31.21
C PHE A 204 -7.12 8.94 -32.48
N LEU A 205 -6.19 8.08 -32.90
CA LEU A 205 -6.33 7.22 -34.08
C LEU A 205 -7.10 5.92 -33.84
N GLY A 206 -7.58 5.67 -32.61
CA GLY A 206 -8.46 4.53 -32.30
C GLY A 206 -7.84 3.15 -32.57
N LEU A 207 -6.51 3.04 -32.55
CA LEU A 207 -5.79 1.79 -32.80
C LEU A 207 -5.63 0.94 -31.53
N VAL A 208 -6.75 0.65 -30.86
CA VAL A 208 -6.85 -0.36 -29.79
C VAL A 208 -7.94 -1.36 -30.15
#